data_AF-A0A8R1IPA0-F1
#
_entry.id   AF-A0A8R1IPA0-F1
#
_cell.length_a   1.000
_cell.length_b   1.000
_cell.length_c   1.000
_cell.angle_alpha   90.00
_cell.angle_beta   90.00
_cell.angle_gamma   90.00
#
_symmetry.space_group_name_H-M   'P 1'
#
loop_
_entity.id
_entity.type
_entity.pdbx_description
1 polymer ?
#
loop_
_entity_poly.entity_id
_entity_poly.type
_entity_poly.pdbx_seq_one_letter_code
_entity_poly.pdbx_strand_id
1 'polypeptide(L)'
;MLLGLGYALYYQGHGGYLTSHSSRKTIETNINIAWSVGCCCLLLSSGILASVTSMTAVSHNGEERQFSDTEIKMLFGAFLGASVLGVVNFVAIPGKDVTNCIQATKKVGSFLESFKQTCSALVSTSMLQLFPLFSVLGISSSFWLSIFPTALNFSIHNSQFVYLAAIYPLGIGIGEVFMGLLIAQLSRRIKDFSLQPTMTIGTIFSVLALVLVQLSTPWDAPMRPTREEPMVVYHSYVTG
;
A
#
# COMPACT_ATOMS: atom_id res chain seq x y z
N MET A 1 9.11 -4.06 -16.52
CA MET A 1 10.23 -3.09 -16.36
C MET A 1 9.76 -1.64 -16.35
N LEU A 2 8.98 -1.18 -17.35
CA LEU A 2 8.54 0.21 -17.42
C LEU A 2 7.72 0.67 -16.19
N LEU A 3 6.81 -0.18 -15.70
CA LEU A 3 5.99 0.11 -14.51
C LEU A 3 6.85 0.35 -13.26
N GLY A 4 7.88 -0.47 -13.05
CA GLY A 4 8.78 -0.34 -11.90
C GLY A 4 9.59 0.96 -11.93
N LEU A 5 10.10 1.34 -13.10
CA LEU A 5 10.77 2.64 -13.29
C LEU A 5 9.81 3.81 -13.03
N GLY A 6 8.59 3.74 -13.58
CA GLY A 6 7.55 4.75 -13.36
C GLY A 6 7.17 4.89 -11.88
N TYR A 7 7.03 3.77 -11.17
CA TYR A 7 6.75 3.74 -9.74
C TYR A 7 7.86 4.38 -8.90
N ALA A 8 9.13 4.09 -9.23
CA ALA A 8 10.28 4.72 -8.57
C ALA A 8 10.30 6.24 -8.78
N LEU A 9 10.08 6.70 -10.01
CA LEU A 9 10.00 8.13 -10.33
C LEU A 9 8.82 8.81 -9.63
N TYR A 10 7.66 8.15 -9.59
CA TYR A 10 6.47 8.65 -8.90
C TYR A 10 6.72 8.86 -7.41
N TYR A 11 7.23 7.85 -6.69
CA TYR A 11 7.49 7.96 -5.25
C TYR A 11 8.57 9.00 -4.95
N GLN A 12 9.61 9.10 -5.80
CA GLN A 12 10.66 10.09 -5.65
C GLN A 12 10.14 11.52 -5.89
N GLY A 13 9.29 11.70 -6.91
CA GLY A 13 8.65 12.98 -7.23
C GLY A 13 7.65 13.41 -6.16
N HIS A 14 6.78 12.49 -5.72
CA HIS A 14 5.80 12.72 -4.65
C HIS A 14 6.48 13.13 -3.34
N GLY A 15 7.55 12.43 -2.93
CA GLY A 15 8.32 12.78 -1.75
C GLY A 15 8.97 14.17 -1.86
N GLY A 16 9.56 14.48 -3.02
CA GLY A 16 10.15 15.80 -3.30
C GLY A 16 9.13 16.94 -3.34
N TYR A 17 7.92 16.67 -3.84
CA TYR A 17 6.82 17.63 -3.85
C TYR A 17 6.32 17.91 -2.42
N LEU A 18 6.17 16.88 -1.59
CA LEU A 18 5.78 17.07 -0.20
C LEU A 18 6.82 17.85 0.62
N THR A 19 8.11 17.64 0.39
CA THR A 19 9.18 18.37 1.10
C THR A 19 9.32 19.82 0.65
N SER A 20 8.98 20.14 -0.60
CA SER A 20 8.93 21.52 -1.11
C SER A 20 7.68 22.28 -0.66
N HIS A 21 6.56 21.58 -0.45
CA HIS A 21 5.32 22.16 0.06
C HIS A 21 5.12 22.01 1.58
N SER A 22 6.11 21.49 2.32
CA SER A 22 6.04 21.34 3.77
C SER A 22 7.21 22.00 4.49
N SER A 23 6.95 22.49 5.69
CA SER A 23 7.97 22.98 6.62
C SER A 23 8.43 21.87 7.56
N ARG A 24 9.56 22.05 8.25
CA ARG A 24 10.05 21.11 9.28
C ARG A 24 9.03 20.80 10.39
N LYS A 25 8.10 21.72 10.65
CA LYS A 25 7.06 21.54 11.68
C LYS A 25 5.82 20.80 11.16
N THR A 26 5.58 20.81 9.86
CA THR A 26 4.32 20.32 9.25
C THR A 26 4.52 19.09 8.38
N ILE A 27 5.76 18.73 8.05
CA ILE A 27 6.06 17.60 7.16
C ILE A 27 5.51 16.27 7.69
N GLU A 28 5.62 16.02 9.00
CA GLU A 28 5.10 14.78 9.61
C GLU A 28 3.58 14.67 9.47
N THR A 29 2.84 15.74 9.73
CA THR A 29 1.39 15.71 9.56
C THR A 29 1.00 15.62 8.08
N ASN A 30 1.67 16.37 7.20
CA ASN A 30 1.36 16.43 5.78
C ASN A 30 1.62 15.10 5.07
N ILE A 31 2.72 14.41 5.38
CA ILE A 31 3.04 13.11 4.77
C ILE A 31 2.04 12.04 5.20
N ASN A 32 1.62 12.03 6.46
CA ASN A 32 0.62 11.08 6.96
C ASN A 32 -0.77 11.34 6.36
N ILE A 33 -1.18 12.60 6.18
CA ILE A 33 -2.42 12.93 5.48
C ILE A 33 -2.35 12.50 4.01
N ALA A 34 -1.25 12.78 3.32
CA ALA A 34 -1.06 12.36 1.93
C ALA A 34 -1.11 10.83 1.80
N TRP A 35 -0.51 10.09 2.73
CA TRP A 35 -0.58 8.63 2.80
C TRP A 35 -2.02 8.15 3.00
N SER A 36 -2.76 8.69 3.98
CA SER A 36 -4.18 8.34 4.19
C SER A 36 -5.04 8.59 2.95
N VAL A 37 -4.84 9.71 2.26
CA VAL A 37 -5.55 9.99 1.00
C VAL A 37 -5.18 8.97 -0.08
N GLY A 38 -3.90 8.56 -0.14
CA GLY A 38 -3.47 7.45 -0.97
C GLY A 38 -4.23 6.16 -0.64
N CYS A 39 -4.35 5.80 0.63
CA CYS A 39 -5.06 4.59 1.07
C CYS A 39 -6.57 4.61 0.78
N CYS A 40 -7.20 5.78 0.64
CA CYS A 40 -8.58 5.86 0.17
C CYS A 40 -8.78 5.21 -1.20
N CYS A 41 -7.73 5.13 -2.04
CA CYS A 41 -7.84 4.42 -3.32
C CYS A 41 -8.07 2.92 -3.14
N LEU A 42 -7.58 2.30 -2.04
CA LEU A 42 -7.85 0.90 -1.71
C LEU A 42 -9.32 0.67 -1.37
N LEU A 43 -9.96 1.63 -0.67
CA LEU A 43 -11.39 1.60 -0.38
C LEU A 43 -12.22 1.70 -1.66
N LEU A 44 -11.86 2.62 -2.55
CA LEU A 44 -12.51 2.77 -3.85
C LEU A 44 -12.32 1.52 -4.72
N SER A 45 -11.10 0.97 -4.77
CA SER A 45 -10.79 -0.25 -5.50
C SER A 45 -11.58 -1.44 -4.97
N SER A 46 -11.75 -1.56 -3.65
CA SER A 46 -12.58 -2.59 -3.03
C SER A 46 -14.05 -2.45 -3.44
N GLY A 47 -14.59 -1.23 -3.43
CA GLY A 47 -15.97 -0.97 -3.86
C GLY A 47 -16.21 -1.35 -5.33
N ILE A 48 -15.26 -1.00 -6.21
CA ILE A 48 -15.29 -1.41 -7.62
C ILE A 48 -15.26 -2.94 -7.72
N LEU A 49 -14.33 -3.61 -7.04
CA LEU A 49 -14.21 -5.07 -7.10
C LEU A 49 -15.45 -5.79 -6.54
N ALA A 50 -16.04 -5.28 -5.46
CA ALA A 50 -17.29 -5.79 -4.88
C ALA A 50 -18.48 -5.63 -5.85
N SER A 51 -18.59 -4.47 -6.51
CA SER A 51 -19.65 -4.19 -7.48
C SER A 51 -19.55 -5.08 -8.73
N VAL A 52 -18.34 -5.26 -9.23
CA VAL A 52 -18.08 -6.11 -10.39
C VAL A 52 -18.35 -7.59 -10.05
N THR A 53 -18.00 -7.99 -8.83
CA THR A 53 -18.27 -9.35 -8.34
C THR A 53 -19.76 -9.62 -8.12
N SER A 54 -20.53 -8.67 -7.60
CA SER A 54 -21.97 -8.85 -7.38
C SER A 54 -22.77 -8.94 -8.68
N MET A 55 -22.34 -8.23 -9.73
CA MET A 55 -22.96 -8.30 -11.07
C MET A 55 -22.70 -9.63 -11.79
N THR A 56 -21.66 -10.37 -11.39
CA THR A 56 -21.17 -11.59 -12.06
C THR A 56 -21.42 -12.86 -11.23
N ALA A 57 -22.09 -12.75 -10.07
CA ALA A 57 -22.38 -13.87 -9.15
C ALA A 57 -23.38 -14.92 -9.68
N VAL A 58 -23.64 -14.95 -10.99
CA VAL A 58 -24.47 -15.98 -11.63
C VAL A 58 -23.57 -17.15 -12.03
N SER A 59 -23.72 -18.24 -11.27
CA SER A 59 -23.23 -19.61 -11.53
C SER A 59 -21.76 -19.93 -11.20
N HIS A 60 -21.52 -20.45 -9.99
CA HIS A 60 -20.33 -21.26 -9.70
C HIS A 60 -20.72 -22.72 -9.44
N ASN A 61 -20.44 -23.59 -10.41
CA ASN A 61 -20.33 -25.03 -10.22
C ASN A 61 -18.86 -25.36 -9.94
N GLY A 62 -18.44 -25.30 -8.67
CA GLY A 62 -17.32 -26.07 -8.10
C GLY A 62 -15.89 -25.91 -8.64
N GLU A 63 -15.65 -25.28 -9.79
CA GLU A 63 -14.31 -25.10 -10.36
C GLU A 63 -13.91 -23.62 -10.45
N GLU A 64 -12.61 -23.39 -10.50
CA GLU A 64 -11.86 -22.14 -10.32
C GLU A 64 -12.55 -20.86 -10.86
N ARG A 65 -12.39 -19.73 -10.13
CA ARG A 65 -12.96 -18.43 -10.54
C ARG A 65 -12.38 -17.98 -11.87
N GLN A 66 -13.17 -18.09 -12.93
CA GLN A 66 -12.85 -17.52 -14.24
C GLN A 66 -13.46 -16.12 -14.33
N PHE A 67 -12.58 -15.12 -14.42
CA PHE A 67 -12.99 -13.74 -14.67
C PHE A 67 -13.58 -13.63 -16.08
N SER A 68 -14.79 -13.09 -16.20
CA SER A 68 -15.40 -12.87 -17.52
C SER A 68 -14.65 -11.78 -18.30
N ASP A 69 -14.59 -11.88 -19.64
CA ASP A 69 -13.99 -10.84 -20.49
C ASP A 69 -14.59 -9.44 -20.25
N THR A 70 -15.88 -9.38 -19.89
CA THR A 70 -16.57 -8.14 -19.55
C THR A 70 -16.09 -7.59 -18.20
N GLU A 71 -15.84 -8.47 -17.23
CA GLU A 71 -15.27 -8.15 -15.91
C GLU A 71 -13.90 -7.48 -16.06
N ILE A 72 -13.05 -8.11 -16.88
CA ILE A 72 -11.70 -7.63 -17.18
C ILE A 72 -11.76 -6.26 -17.86
N LYS A 73 -12.60 -6.09 -18.89
CA LYS A 73 -12.75 -4.80 -19.60
C LYS A 73 -13.23 -3.68 -18.68
N MET A 74 -14.17 -3.94 -17.78
CA MET A 74 -14.64 -2.95 -16.81
C MET A 74 -13.54 -2.53 -15.82
N LEU A 75 -12.77 -3.48 -15.30
CA LEU A 75 -11.64 -3.20 -14.40
C LEU A 75 -10.57 -2.37 -15.11
N PHE A 76 -10.12 -2.79 -16.29
CA PHE A 76 -9.12 -2.05 -17.07
C PHE A 76 -9.64 -0.65 -17.49
N GLY A 77 -10.93 -0.53 -17.82
CA GLY A 77 -11.56 0.75 -18.13
C GLY A 77 -11.57 1.71 -16.94
N ALA A 78 -11.91 1.22 -15.75
CA ALA A 78 -11.87 2.00 -14.51
C ALA A 78 -10.44 2.48 -14.17
N PHE A 79 -9.44 1.59 -14.29
CA PHE A 79 -8.04 1.94 -14.09
C PHE A 79 -7.54 2.97 -15.11
N LEU A 80 -7.94 2.86 -16.37
CA LEU A 80 -7.60 3.83 -17.41
C LEU A 80 -8.20 5.19 -17.09
N GLY A 81 -9.49 5.24 -16.72
CA GLY A 81 -10.18 6.47 -16.33
C GLY A 81 -9.51 7.15 -15.13
N ALA A 82 -9.20 6.39 -14.08
CA ALA A 82 -8.49 6.90 -12.91
C ALA A 82 -7.08 7.42 -13.27
N SER A 83 -6.37 6.74 -14.18
CA SER A 83 -5.05 7.16 -14.66
C SER A 83 -5.11 8.49 -15.41
N VAL A 84 -6.09 8.66 -16.31
CA VAL A 84 -6.28 9.92 -17.05
C VAL A 84 -6.59 11.06 -16.09
N LEU A 85 -7.48 10.86 -15.12
CA LEU A 85 -7.77 11.85 -14.07
C LEU A 85 -6.51 12.19 -13.25
N GLY A 86 -5.67 11.21 -12.94
CA GLY A 86 -4.39 11.41 -12.27
C GLY A 86 -3.44 12.32 -13.06
N VAL A 87 -3.31 12.09 -14.37
CA VAL A 87 -2.46 12.92 -15.25
C VAL A 87 -3.00 14.34 -15.35
N VAL A 88 -4.31 14.52 -15.49
CA VAL A 88 -4.94 15.86 -15.55
C VAL A 88 -4.70 16.62 -14.26
N ASN A 89 -4.89 15.98 -13.10
CA ASN A 89 -4.61 16.58 -11.80
C ASN A 89 -3.12 16.96 -11.66
N PHE A 90 -2.21 16.09 -12.11
CA PHE A 90 -0.77 16.36 -12.05
C PHE A 90 -0.38 17.61 -12.86
N VAL A 91 -0.97 17.80 -14.05
CA VAL A 91 -0.74 19.00 -14.89
C VAL A 91 -1.33 20.25 -14.26
N ALA A 92 -2.45 20.12 -13.53
CA ALA A 92 -3.14 21.25 -12.90
C ALA A 92 -2.50 21.73 -11.58
N ILE A 93 -1.58 20.96 -10.98
CA ILE A 93 -0.97 21.30 -9.69
C ILE A 93 0.03 22.47 -9.85
N PRO A 94 -0.10 23.54 -9.06
CA PRO A 94 0.82 24.67 -9.11
C PRO A 94 2.16 24.34 -8.43
N GLY A 95 3.27 24.48 -9.16
CA GLY A 95 4.63 24.28 -8.63
C GLY A 95 5.21 25.44 -7.82
N LYS A 96 4.41 26.08 -6.95
CA LYS A 96 4.85 27.23 -6.13
C LYS A 96 5.38 26.77 -4.77
N ASP A 97 6.68 26.98 -4.53
CA ASP A 97 7.33 26.69 -3.24
C ASP A 97 6.70 27.46 -2.08
N VAL A 98 6.58 26.79 -0.92
CA VAL A 98 6.14 27.42 0.35
C VAL A 98 7.33 28.12 1.03
N THR A 99 7.08 29.22 1.75
CA THR A 99 8.11 29.93 2.53
C THR A 99 8.69 29.01 3.63
N ASN A 100 10.02 28.93 3.74
CA ASN A 100 10.73 27.97 4.62
C ASN A 100 10.50 26.48 4.30
N CYS A 101 10.44 26.12 3.01
CA CYS A 101 10.41 24.74 2.54
C CYS A 101 11.68 23.95 2.91
N ILE A 102 11.53 22.63 3.11
CA ILE A 102 12.66 21.74 3.46
C ILE A 102 13.59 21.55 2.27
N GLN A 103 13.03 21.50 1.06
CA GLN A 103 13.75 21.38 -0.19
C GLN A 103 13.14 22.32 -1.22
N ALA A 104 13.91 23.30 -1.70
CA ALA A 104 13.43 24.22 -2.74
C ALA A 104 13.24 23.49 -4.08
N THR A 105 12.19 23.82 -4.83
CA THR A 105 11.93 23.25 -6.17
C THR A 105 12.98 23.71 -7.18
N LYS A 106 13.54 24.92 -7.02
CA LYS A 106 14.68 25.39 -7.83
C LYS A 106 16.00 24.84 -7.30
N LYS A 107 16.49 23.75 -7.90
CA LYS A 107 17.88 23.31 -7.70
C LYS A 107 18.83 24.17 -8.54
N VAL A 108 19.80 24.79 -7.88
CA VAL A 108 20.92 25.49 -8.53
C VAL A 108 22.03 24.46 -8.76
N GLY A 109 22.20 23.96 -9.98
CA GLY A 109 23.25 22.99 -10.32
C GLY A 109 22.99 22.20 -11.61
N SER A 110 24.04 21.56 -12.14
CA SER A 110 23.93 20.69 -13.33
C SER A 110 23.30 19.34 -12.97
N PHE A 111 22.60 18.70 -13.92
CA PHE A 111 21.99 17.37 -13.71
C PHE A 111 23.01 16.33 -13.25
N LEU A 112 24.22 16.36 -13.83
CA LEU A 112 25.30 15.43 -13.50
C LEU A 112 25.80 15.62 -12.06
N GLU A 113 25.77 16.85 -11.58
CA GLU A 113 26.16 17.18 -10.21
C GLU A 113 25.11 16.69 -9.20
N SER A 114 23.82 16.88 -9.52
CA SER A 114 22.72 16.29 -8.73
C SER A 114 22.78 14.76 -8.72
N PHE A 115 23.08 14.14 -9.86
CA PHE A 115 23.22 12.69 -9.97
C PHE A 115 24.40 12.18 -9.15
N LYS A 116 25.57 12.82 -9.24
CA LYS A 116 26.74 12.51 -8.43
C LYS A 116 26.44 12.66 -6.94
N GLN A 117 25.70 13.70 -6.55
CA GLN A 117 25.27 13.91 -5.18
C GLN A 117 24.33 12.80 -4.70
N THR A 118 23.39 12.33 -5.53
CA THR A 118 22.53 11.17 -5.22
C THR A 118 23.36 9.90 -5.04
N CYS A 119 24.31 9.60 -5.94
CA CYS A 119 25.20 8.46 -5.79
C CYS A 119 26.06 8.55 -4.52
N SER A 120 26.57 9.74 -4.19
CA SER A 120 27.32 9.96 -2.95
C SER A 120 26.44 9.82 -1.71
N ALA A 121 25.17 10.22 -1.77
CA ALA A 121 24.22 10.08 -0.67
C ALA A 121 23.90 8.61 -0.38
N LEU A 122 23.79 7.77 -1.41
CA LEU A 122 23.58 6.32 -1.25
C LEU A 122 24.67 5.64 -0.43
N VAL A 123 25.92 6.12 -0.53
CA VAL A 123 27.09 5.57 0.19
C VAL A 123 27.35 6.30 1.51
N SER A 124 26.54 7.30 1.85
CA SER A 124 26.69 8.00 3.13
C SER A 124 26.37 7.08 4.32
N THR A 125 27.12 7.22 5.41
CA THR A 125 26.96 6.41 6.61
C THR A 125 25.53 6.47 7.17
N SER A 126 24.89 7.64 7.09
CA SER A 126 23.51 7.82 7.54
C SER A 126 22.47 7.08 6.68
N MET A 127 22.64 7.04 5.35
CA MET A 127 21.75 6.23 4.50
C MET A 127 22.02 4.74 4.66
N LEU A 128 23.29 4.33 4.85
CA LEU A 128 23.64 2.93 5.04
C LEU A 128 23.06 2.35 6.34
N GLN A 129 22.99 3.16 7.40
CA GLN A 129 22.32 2.78 8.66
C GLN A 129 20.80 2.60 8.49
N LEU A 130 20.17 3.34 7.58
CA LEU A 130 18.74 3.27 7.29
C LEU A 130 18.37 2.19 6.26
N PHE A 131 19.34 1.68 5.52
CA PHE A 131 19.17 0.61 4.52
C PHE A 131 18.44 -0.65 5.04
N PRO A 132 18.80 -1.25 6.20
CA PRO A 132 18.10 -2.42 6.71
C PRO A 132 16.62 -2.11 7.04
N LEU A 133 16.34 -0.90 7.54
CA LEU A 133 14.96 -0.46 7.81
C LEU A 133 14.13 -0.39 6.51
N PHE A 134 14.69 0.22 5.47
CA PHE A 134 14.02 0.27 4.15
C PHE A 134 13.81 -1.11 3.54
N SER A 135 14.78 -2.02 3.73
CA SER A 135 14.68 -3.39 3.22
C SER A 135 13.53 -4.15 3.90
N VAL A 136 13.43 -4.07 5.23
CA VAL A 136 12.33 -4.71 5.98
C VAL A 136 10.97 -4.12 5.60
N LEU A 137 10.87 -2.80 5.44
CA LEU A 137 9.63 -2.15 5.00
C LEU A 137 9.23 -2.61 3.58
N GLY A 138 10.18 -2.72 2.66
CA GLY A 138 9.94 -3.21 1.30
C GLY A 138 9.50 -4.68 1.24
N ILE A 139 10.16 -5.55 2.01
CA ILE A 139 9.80 -6.97 2.11
C ILE A 139 8.41 -7.12 2.75
N SER A 140 8.15 -6.42 3.85
CA SER A 140 6.87 -6.46 4.55
C SER A 140 5.71 -5.97 3.68
N SER A 141 5.87 -4.82 3.01
CA SER A 141 4.84 -4.31 2.09
C SER A 141 4.57 -5.27 0.91
N SER A 142 5.62 -5.89 0.37
CA SER A 142 5.47 -6.90 -0.70
C SER A 142 4.72 -8.14 -0.21
N PHE A 143 4.98 -8.58 1.03
CA PHE A 143 4.29 -9.71 1.64
C PHE A 143 2.79 -9.46 1.78
N TRP A 144 2.41 -8.32 2.37
CA TRP A 144 1.00 -7.98 2.56
C TRP A 144 0.28 -7.69 1.25
N LEU A 145 0.89 -6.95 0.32
CA LEU A 145 0.19 -6.57 -0.91
C LEU A 145 0.09 -7.68 -1.96
N SER A 146 1.02 -8.65 -1.95
CA SER A 146 1.09 -9.68 -3.00
C SER A 146 0.95 -11.10 -2.48
N ILE A 147 1.75 -11.50 -1.50
CA ILE A 147 1.86 -12.91 -1.10
C ILE A 147 0.59 -13.36 -0.35
N PHE A 148 0.17 -12.56 0.63
CA PHE A 148 -0.98 -12.88 1.47
C PHE A 148 -2.32 -12.93 0.70
N PRO A 149 -2.71 -11.93 -0.12
CA PRO A 149 -3.96 -12.01 -0.88
C PRO A 149 -3.95 -13.14 -1.91
N THR A 150 -2.79 -13.50 -2.46
CA THR A 150 -2.67 -14.63 -3.39
C THR A 150 -2.91 -15.95 -2.67
N ALA A 151 -2.32 -16.14 -1.49
CA ALA A 151 -2.57 -17.32 -0.65
C ALA A 151 -4.04 -17.40 -0.19
N LEU A 152 -4.67 -16.27 0.13
CA LEU A 152 -6.09 -16.21 0.49
C LEU A 152 -7.00 -16.64 -0.66
N ASN A 153 -6.68 -16.24 -1.90
CA ASN A 153 -7.46 -16.60 -3.09
C ASN A 153 -7.25 -18.07 -3.51
N PHE A 154 -6.07 -18.65 -3.29
CA PHE A 154 -5.78 -20.05 -3.66
C PHE A 154 -6.22 -21.09 -2.62
N SER A 155 -6.78 -20.68 -1.48
CA SER A 155 -7.29 -21.60 -0.47
C SER A 155 -8.70 -22.10 -0.82
N ILE A 156 -8.87 -23.42 -0.89
CA ILE A 156 -10.14 -24.08 -1.27
C ILE A 156 -11.25 -23.77 -0.25
N HIS A 157 -10.92 -23.62 1.04
CA HIS A 157 -11.89 -23.21 2.07
C HIS A 157 -12.41 -21.77 1.89
N ASN A 158 -11.65 -20.91 1.18
CA ASN A 158 -12.07 -19.55 0.84
C ASN A 158 -12.82 -19.45 -0.50
N SER A 159 -12.85 -20.52 -1.29
CA SER A 159 -13.55 -20.55 -2.58
C SER A 159 -15.05 -20.20 -2.45
N GLN A 160 -15.66 -20.48 -1.29
CA GLN A 160 -17.06 -20.12 -1.02
C GLN A 160 -17.28 -18.63 -0.71
N PHE A 161 -16.22 -17.88 -0.36
CA PHE A 161 -16.30 -16.46 -0.04
C PHE A 161 -15.91 -15.58 -1.24
N VAL A 162 -16.83 -15.50 -2.20
CA VAL A 162 -16.70 -14.71 -3.44
C VAL A 162 -16.31 -13.24 -3.21
N TYR A 163 -16.67 -12.67 -2.05
CA TYR A 163 -16.36 -11.28 -1.66
C TYR A 163 -15.00 -11.10 -0.95
N LEU A 164 -14.28 -12.17 -0.64
CA LEU A 164 -13.06 -12.09 0.17
C LEU A 164 -11.96 -11.23 -0.48
N ALA A 165 -11.82 -11.32 -1.80
CA ALA A 165 -10.89 -10.50 -2.58
C ALA A 165 -11.22 -8.99 -2.49
N ALA A 166 -12.48 -8.62 -2.23
CA ALA A 166 -12.88 -7.22 -2.01
C ALA A 166 -12.80 -6.81 -0.54
N ILE A 167 -13.13 -7.70 0.41
CA ILE A 167 -13.06 -7.43 1.85
C ILE A 167 -11.63 -7.19 2.31
N TYR A 168 -10.66 -7.89 1.73
CA TYR A 168 -9.24 -7.74 2.08
C TYR A 168 -8.69 -6.30 1.88
N PRO A 169 -8.74 -5.71 0.67
CA PRO A 169 -8.30 -4.33 0.47
C PRO A 169 -9.18 -3.31 1.20
N LEU A 170 -10.44 -3.63 1.50
CA LEU A 170 -11.30 -2.79 2.33
C LEU A 170 -10.76 -2.68 3.75
N GLY A 171 -10.45 -3.82 4.38
CA GLY A 171 -9.91 -3.87 5.74
C GLY A 171 -8.57 -3.14 5.85
N ILE A 172 -7.67 -3.35 4.88
CA ILE A 172 -6.39 -2.63 4.82
C ILE A 172 -6.64 -1.13 4.65
N GLY A 173 -7.49 -0.72 3.69
CA GLY A 173 -7.80 0.68 3.44
C GLY A 173 -8.35 1.38 4.69
N ILE A 174 -9.28 0.76 5.42
CA ILE A 174 -9.84 1.34 6.65
C ILE A 174 -8.75 1.47 7.71
N GLY A 175 -7.94 0.43 7.90
CA GLY A 175 -6.86 0.42 8.89
C GLY A 175 -5.80 1.49 8.62
N GLU A 176 -5.35 1.60 7.37
CA GLU A 176 -4.33 2.58 6.98
C GLU A 176 -4.86 4.02 7.01
N VAL A 177 -6.10 4.26 6.58
CA VAL A 177 -6.74 5.59 6.70
C VAL A 177 -6.87 5.98 8.16
N PHE A 178 -7.40 5.08 9.00
CA PHE A 178 -7.55 5.33 10.44
C PHE A 178 -6.20 5.62 11.11
N MET A 179 -5.20 4.78 10.88
CA MET A 179 -3.89 4.92 11.51
C MET A 179 -3.14 6.16 11.01
N GLY A 180 -3.19 6.47 9.70
CA GLY A 180 -2.56 7.67 9.15
C GLY A 180 -3.20 8.97 9.67
N LEU A 181 -4.53 9.00 9.83
CA LEU A 181 -5.22 10.14 10.46
C LEU A 181 -4.89 10.26 11.95
N LEU A 182 -4.82 9.13 12.67
CA LEU A 182 -4.43 9.10 14.08
C LEU A 182 -3.01 9.65 14.26
N ILE A 183 -2.03 9.18 13.48
CA ILE A 183 -0.65 9.68 13.52
C ILE A 183 -0.60 11.16 13.11
N ALA A 184 -1.39 11.59 12.12
CA ALA A 184 -1.49 13.00 11.73
C ALA A 184 -2.10 13.90 12.84
N GLN A 185 -2.98 13.37 13.68
CA GLN A 185 -3.51 14.10 14.83
C GLN A 185 -2.53 14.12 16.00
N LEU A 186 -1.90 12.98 16.30
CA LEU A 186 -0.95 12.87 17.41
C LEU A 186 0.37 13.61 17.13
N SER A 187 0.87 13.62 15.89
CA SER A 187 2.05 14.41 15.48
C SER A 187 1.85 15.91 15.65
N ARG A 188 0.61 16.42 15.59
CA ARG A 188 0.31 17.83 15.90
C ARG A 188 0.35 18.15 17.40
N ARG A 189 0.15 17.14 18.25
CA ARG A 189 0.07 17.29 19.72
C ARG A 189 1.39 16.98 20.41
N ILE A 190 2.14 16.01 19.88
CA ILE A 190 3.38 15.49 20.47
C ILE A 190 4.49 15.63 19.44
N LYS A 191 5.56 16.33 19.82
CA LYS A 191 6.74 16.52 18.97
C LYS A 191 7.42 15.17 18.70
N ASP A 192 7.81 14.93 17.45
CA ASP A 192 8.52 13.73 16.98
C ASP A 192 7.73 12.41 17.12
N PHE A 193 6.41 12.48 17.33
CA PHE A 193 5.56 11.30 17.49
C PHE A 193 5.49 10.45 16.21
N SER A 194 5.60 11.07 15.03
CA SER A 194 5.56 10.32 13.77
C SER A 194 6.82 9.50 13.51
N LEU A 195 7.89 9.67 14.29
CA LEU A 195 9.19 9.06 14.04
C LEU A 195 9.44 7.85 14.96
N GLN A 196 9.98 8.06 16.16
CA GLN A 196 10.41 6.96 17.04
C GLN A 196 9.25 6.15 17.65
N PRO A 197 8.22 6.75 18.27
CA PRO A 197 7.20 5.95 18.95
C PRO A 197 6.28 5.24 17.96
N THR A 198 5.95 5.88 16.83
CA THR A 198 5.19 5.23 15.75
C THR A 198 5.94 4.03 15.17
N MET A 199 7.26 4.14 14.97
CA MET A 199 8.06 3.04 14.43
C MET A 199 8.12 1.84 15.39
N THR A 200 8.22 2.08 16.70
CA THR A 200 8.18 1.01 17.71
C THR A 200 6.81 0.33 17.76
N ILE A 201 5.73 1.10 17.80
CA ILE A 201 4.36 0.57 17.79
C ILE A 201 4.12 -0.26 16.52
N GLY A 202 4.48 0.27 15.35
CA GLY A 202 4.36 -0.42 14.07
C GLY A 202 5.15 -1.73 14.02
N THR A 203 6.34 -1.77 14.63
CA THR A 203 7.14 -3.00 14.72
C THR A 203 6.45 -4.06 15.57
N ILE A 204 5.91 -3.70 16.74
CA ILE A 204 5.18 -4.62 17.61
C ILE A 204 3.96 -5.20 16.90
N PHE A 205 3.15 -4.34 16.27
CA PHE A 205 1.98 -4.79 15.50
C PHE A 205 2.36 -5.66 14.31
N SER A 206 3.45 -5.34 13.62
CA SER A 206 3.92 -6.15 12.48
C SER A 206 4.38 -7.54 12.92
N VAL A 207 5.09 -7.64 14.04
CA VAL A 207 5.50 -8.95 14.61
C VAL A 207 4.28 -9.76 15.04
N LEU A 208 3.33 -9.15 15.74
CA LEU A 208 2.08 -9.81 16.12
C LEU A 208 1.30 -10.29 14.89
N ALA A 209 1.19 -9.47 13.86
CA ALA A 209 0.51 -9.82 12.62
C ALA A 209 1.20 -10.97 11.89
N LEU A 210 2.53 -10.99 11.82
CA LEU A 210 3.29 -12.11 11.24
C LEU A 210 3.09 -13.41 12.03
N VAL A 211 3.08 -13.34 13.36
CA VAL A 211 2.78 -14.51 14.22
C VAL A 211 1.36 -15.01 13.97
N LEU A 212 0.38 -14.10 13.89
CA LEU A 212 -1.01 -14.46 13.59
C LEU A 212 -1.15 -15.09 12.20
N VAL A 213 -0.41 -14.61 11.19
CA VAL A 213 -0.43 -15.20 9.85
C VAL A 213 0.17 -16.60 9.84
N GLN A 214 1.28 -16.82 10.56
CA GLN A 214 1.87 -18.16 10.72
C GLN A 214 0.94 -19.12 11.47
N LEU A 215 0.11 -18.61 12.39
CA LEU A 215 -0.91 -19.39 13.09
C LEU A 215 -2.16 -19.66 12.23
N SER A 216 -2.52 -18.74 11.33
CA SER A 216 -3.74 -18.81 10.52
C SER A 216 -3.57 -19.47 9.16
N THR A 217 -2.34 -19.60 8.65
CA THR A 217 -2.07 -20.06 7.28
C THR A 217 -1.16 -21.29 7.30
N PRO A 218 -1.54 -22.43 6.71
CA PRO A 218 -0.65 -23.59 6.58
C PRO A 218 0.53 -23.27 5.64
N TRP A 219 1.69 -23.86 5.91
CA TRP A 219 2.97 -23.57 5.26
C TRP A 219 2.93 -23.69 3.71
N ASP A 220 2.08 -24.58 3.18
CA ASP A 220 1.99 -24.87 1.74
C ASP A 220 1.04 -23.96 0.95
N ALA A 221 0.27 -23.09 1.62
CA ALA A 221 -0.76 -22.24 1.00
C ALA A 221 -0.28 -21.31 -0.15
N PRO A 222 0.96 -20.78 -0.18
CA PRO A 222 1.39 -19.91 -1.27
C PRO A 222 1.80 -20.64 -2.56
N MET A 223 2.07 -21.95 -2.49
CA MET A 223 2.74 -22.68 -3.59
C MET A 223 1.82 -23.67 -4.32
N ARG A 224 0.78 -24.18 -3.65
CA ARG A 224 -0.17 -25.14 -4.22
C ARG A 224 -1.57 -24.92 -3.62
N PRO A 225 -2.66 -25.20 -4.36
CA PRO A 225 -4.00 -25.28 -3.78
C PRO A 225 -3.98 -26.34 -2.67
N THR A 226 -4.04 -25.90 -1.41
CA THR A 226 -3.79 -26.78 -0.26
C THR A 226 -5.14 -27.18 0.37
N ARG A 227 -5.32 -28.47 0.66
CA ARG A 227 -6.49 -29.05 1.36
C ARG A 227 -6.25 -29.23 2.87
N GLU A 228 -5.12 -28.75 3.38
CA GLU A 228 -4.69 -28.96 4.75
C GLU A 228 -5.23 -27.88 5.70
N GLU A 229 -5.64 -28.33 6.87
CA GLU A 229 -6.34 -27.51 7.87
C GLU A 229 -5.38 -26.51 8.54
N PRO A 230 -5.80 -25.24 8.74
CA PRO A 230 -5.02 -24.28 9.50
C PRO A 230 -4.94 -24.70 10.97
N MET A 231 -3.75 -24.56 11.57
CA MET A 231 -3.40 -25.16 12.85
C MET A 231 -4.19 -24.62 14.07
N VAL A 232 -4.87 -23.46 13.97
CA VAL A 232 -5.51 -22.83 15.16
C VAL A 232 -6.92 -22.25 14.94
N VAL A 233 -7.30 -21.77 13.74
CA VAL A 233 -8.64 -21.14 13.55
C VAL A 233 -9.55 -22.05 12.73
N TYR A 234 -10.32 -22.86 13.45
CA TYR A 234 -11.45 -23.63 12.92
C TYR A 234 -12.68 -22.71 12.83
N HIS A 235 -13.34 -22.65 11.67
CA HIS A 235 -14.70 -22.16 11.54
C HIS A 235 -15.60 -23.33 11.16
N SER A 236 -16.20 -23.98 12.15
CA SER A 236 -17.31 -24.92 11.95
C SER A 236 -18.56 -24.17 11.52
N TYR A 237 -18.73 -23.99 10.22
CA TYR A 237 -20.04 -23.71 9.64
C TYR A 237 -20.40 -24.80 8.63
N VAL A 238 -20.39 -26.07 9.08
CA VAL A 238 -21.06 -27.17 8.37
C VAL A 238 -21.72 -28.09 9.39
N THR A 239 -22.85 -27.66 9.93
CA THR A 239 -23.94 -28.55 10.37
C THR A 239 -25.26 -27.86 10.03
N GLY A 240 -25.73 -28.16 8.83
CA GLY A 240 -27.04 -27.80 8.29
C GLY A 240 -27.28 -28.62 7.03
#